data_AF-A0A2G9EJG2-F1
#
_entry.id   AF-A0A2G9EJG2-F1
#
_cell.length_a   1.000
_cell.length_b   1.000
_cell.length_c   1.000
_cell.angle_alpha   90.00
_cell.angle_beta   90.00
_cell.angle_gamma   90.00
#
_symmetry.space_group_name_H-M   'P 1'
#
loop_
_entity.id
_entity.type
_entity.pdbx_description
1 polymer ?
#
loop_
_entity_poly.entity_id
_entity_poly.type
_entity_poly.pdbx_seq_one_letter_code
_entity_poly.pdbx_strand_id
1 'polypeptide(L)'
;MNLTTDQYHIVWCVKYRRKVLIDDIEKTLKELLIEISNENNIKIIEMETDLDHIHILIECSPQHFIPNILKIFKGISARKLFLKHPEIKNKLWNGHLWNPSYFVATVSENTEEQIKRYIQTQKER
;
A
#
# COMPACT_ATOMS: atom_id res chain seq x y z
N MET A 1 -6.25 25.42 9.61
CA MET A 1 -5.16 24.63 10.22
C MET A 1 -4.77 23.61 9.16
N ASN A 2 -3.59 23.75 8.53
CA ASN A 2 -3.15 22.75 7.55
C ASN A 2 -2.86 21.47 8.32
N LEU A 3 -3.66 20.43 8.08
CA LEU A 3 -3.38 19.11 8.64
C LEU A 3 -2.09 18.62 7.97
N THR A 4 -1.06 18.34 8.77
CA THR A 4 0.15 17.69 8.28
C THR A 4 -0.22 16.30 7.78
N THR A 5 0.19 15.97 6.55
CA THR A 5 0.01 14.65 5.95
C THR A 5 1.37 14.10 5.55
N ASP A 6 1.55 12.79 5.71
CA ASP A 6 2.75 12.09 5.31
C ASP A 6 2.42 11.17 4.13
N GLN A 7 3.36 11.07 3.19
CA GLN A 7 3.24 10.17 2.05
C GLN A 7 4.12 8.94 2.24
N TYR A 8 3.58 7.77 1.88
CA TYR A 8 4.27 6.50 1.98
C TYR A 8 4.13 5.70 0.70
N HIS A 9 5.25 5.20 0.19
CA HIS A 9 5.28 4.16 -0.83
C HIS A 9 5.27 2.79 -0.15
N ILE A 10 4.23 2.02 -0.44
CA ILE A 10 3.97 0.72 0.15
C ILE A 10 3.99 -0.33 -0.95
N VAL A 11 4.64 -1.47 -0.69
CA VAL A 11 4.62 -2.62 -1.59
C VAL A 11 4.34 -3.89 -0.80
N TRP A 12 3.47 -4.75 -1.31
CA TRP A 12 3.38 -6.13 -0.85
C TRP A 12 3.11 -7.09 -2.01
N CYS A 13 3.43 -8.35 -1.77
CA CYS A 13 3.38 -9.38 -2.81
C CYS A 13 2.37 -10.46 -2.48
N VAL A 14 1.87 -11.12 -3.51
CA VAL A 14 1.17 -12.39 -3.44
C VAL A 14 2.09 -13.43 -2.80
N LYS A 15 1.51 -14.33 -2.01
CA LYS A 15 2.25 -15.43 -1.38
C LYS A 15 2.94 -16.28 -2.46
N TYR A 16 4.22 -16.59 -2.22
CA TYR A 16 5.09 -17.29 -3.17
C TYR A 16 5.25 -16.59 -4.53
N ARG A 17 4.99 -15.26 -4.62
CA ARG A 17 5.09 -14.51 -5.88
C ARG A 17 4.25 -15.13 -7.00
N ARG A 18 3.10 -15.72 -6.64
CA ARG A 18 2.20 -16.31 -7.64
C ARG A 18 1.61 -15.19 -8.50
N LYS A 19 1.72 -15.38 -9.83
CA LYS A 19 1.15 -14.49 -10.84
C LYS A 19 -0.36 -14.69 -10.93
N VAL A 20 -1.10 -13.95 -10.10
CA VAL A 20 -2.58 -14.05 -9.97
C VAL A 20 -3.28 -12.71 -10.05
N LEU A 21 -2.54 -11.59 -9.98
CA LEU A 21 -3.09 -10.25 -10.16
C LEU A 21 -3.13 -9.96 -11.67
N ILE A 22 -4.11 -10.55 -12.34
CA ILE A 22 -4.32 -10.40 -13.78
C ILE A 22 -5.79 -10.10 -14.04
N ASP A 23 -6.05 -9.41 -15.14
CA ASP A 23 -7.40 -9.20 -15.69
C ASP A 23 -8.38 -8.68 -14.61
N ASP A 24 -9.51 -9.38 -14.42
CA ASP A 24 -10.55 -8.99 -13.47
C ASP A 24 -10.11 -9.06 -12.00
N ILE A 25 -9.10 -9.89 -11.67
CA ILE A 25 -8.59 -10.00 -10.29
C ILE A 25 -7.85 -8.72 -9.90
N GLU A 26 -7.03 -8.19 -10.81
CA GLU A 26 -6.35 -6.90 -10.62
C GLU A 26 -7.37 -5.77 -10.45
N LYS A 27 -8.34 -5.69 -11.37
CA LYS A 27 -9.37 -4.65 -11.32
C LYS A 27 -10.13 -4.68 -10.00
N THR A 28 -10.56 -5.87 -9.58
CA THR A 28 -11.26 -6.06 -8.30
C THR A 28 -10.38 -5.69 -7.11
N LEU A 29 -9.08 -6.03 -7.12
CA LEU A 29 -8.16 -5.63 -6.06
C LEU A 29 -8.10 -4.10 -5.94
N LYS A 30 -7.92 -3.39 -7.05
CA LYS A 30 -7.82 -1.92 -7.07
C LYS A 30 -9.11 -1.27 -6.56
N GLU A 31 -10.28 -1.74 -7.02
CA GLU A 31 -11.59 -1.27 -6.53
C GLU A 31 -11.73 -1.46 -5.01
N LEU A 32 -11.39 -2.65 -4.51
CA LEU A 32 -11.47 -2.96 -3.09
C LEU A 32 -10.54 -2.08 -2.24
N LEU A 33 -9.33 -1.79 -2.72
CA LEU A 33 -8.39 -0.95 -2.00
C LEU A 33 -8.85 0.50 -1.92
N ILE A 34 -9.49 1.02 -2.98
CA ILE A 34 -10.12 2.34 -2.98
C ILE A 34 -11.28 2.39 -1.98
N GLU A 35 -12.15 1.37 -1.94
CA GLU A 35 -13.21 1.27 -0.93
C GLU A 35 -12.63 1.30 0.50
N ILE A 36 -11.66 0.43 0.76
CA ILE A 36 -11.03 0.31 2.09
C ILE A 36 -10.33 1.62 2.48
N SER A 37 -9.62 2.28 1.55
CA SER A 37 -8.91 3.52 1.86
C SER A 37 -9.88 4.64 2.24
N ASN A 38 -10.99 4.76 1.51
CA ASN A 38 -12.04 5.76 1.78
C ASN A 38 -12.70 5.52 3.14
N GLU A 39 -13.01 4.26 3.48
CA GLU A 39 -13.58 3.90 4.79
C GLU A 39 -12.63 4.22 5.97
N ASN A 40 -11.32 4.32 5.71
CA ASN A 40 -10.30 4.53 6.74
C ASN A 40 -9.66 5.93 6.69
N ASN A 41 -10.22 6.88 5.93
CA ASN A 41 -9.67 8.23 5.76
C ASN A 41 -8.21 8.25 5.28
N ILE A 42 -7.87 7.33 4.38
CA ILE A 42 -6.57 7.22 3.73
C ILE A 42 -6.75 7.59 2.26
N LYS A 43 -5.91 8.49 1.76
CA LYS A 43 -5.94 8.86 0.35
C LYS A 43 -4.92 8.01 -0.40
N ILE A 44 -5.38 7.29 -1.43
CA ILE A 44 -4.49 6.68 -2.41
C ILE A 44 -4.19 7.74 -3.46
N ILE A 45 -2.91 8.09 -3.62
CA ILE A 45 -2.47 9.03 -4.65
C ILE A 45 -2.21 8.30 -5.96
N GLU A 46 -1.53 7.15 -5.89
CA GLU A 46 -1.19 6.34 -7.06
C GLU A 46 -1.22 4.86 -6.66
N MET A 47 -1.61 4.00 -7.60
CA MET A 47 -1.70 2.56 -7.33
C MET A 47 -1.55 1.77 -8.61
N GLU A 48 -0.52 0.93 -8.65
CA GLU A 48 -0.27 0.04 -9.78
C GLU A 48 0.10 -1.36 -9.32
N THR A 49 -0.30 -2.35 -10.11
CA THR A 49 0.02 -3.75 -9.88
C THR A 49 0.95 -4.26 -10.96
N ASP A 50 1.75 -5.25 -10.57
CA ASP A 50 2.29 -6.22 -11.50
C ASP A 50 1.63 -7.57 -11.19
N LEU A 51 1.97 -8.61 -11.94
CA LEU A 51 1.33 -9.94 -11.88
C LEU A 51 1.31 -10.55 -10.47
N ASP A 52 2.27 -10.21 -9.61
CA ASP A 52 2.48 -10.82 -8.29
C ASP A 52 2.60 -9.85 -7.11
N HIS A 53 2.51 -8.54 -7.34
CA HIS A 53 2.66 -7.54 -6.29
C HIS A 53 1.96 -6.23 -6.64
N ILE A 54 1.79 -5.38 -5.63
CA ILE A 54 1.12 -4.08 -5.77
C ILE A 54 1.97 -2.98 -5.13
N HIS A 55 2.05 -1.86 -5.83
CA HIS A 55 2.65 -0.60 -5.40
C HIS A 55 1.54 0.39 -5.10
N ILE A 56 1.59 1.05 -3.94
CA ILE A 56 0.64 2.08 -3.57
C ILE A 56 1.39 3.26 -2.98
N LEU A 57 1.13 4.46 -3.52
CA LEU A 57 1.46 5.71 -2.86
C LEU A 57 0.23 6.18 -2.10
N ILE A 58 0.34 6.23 -0.78
CA ILE A 58 -0.72 6.76 0.09
C ILE A 58 -0.32 8.10 0.70
N GLU A 59 -1.33 8.88 1.05
CA GLU A 59 -1.23 10.07 1.90
C GLU A 59 -2.16 9.87 3.09
N CYS A 60 -1.60 9.97 4.30
CA CYS A 60 -2.35 9.79 5.54
C CYS A 60 -1.87 10.73 6.64
N SER A 61 -2.73 10.95 7.64
CA SER A 61 -2.38 11.70 8.85
C SER A 61 -1.29 10.97 9.66
N PRO A 62 -0.36 11.68 10.33
CA PRO A 62 0.65 11.10 11.23
C PRO A 62 0.08 10.23 12.36
N GLN A 63 -1.20 10.37 12.68
CA GLN A 63 -1.88 9.53 13.67
C GLN A 63 -2.11 8.09 13.17
N HIS A 64 -2.00 7.86 11.85
CA HIS A 64 -2.11 6.52 11.28
C HIS A 64 -0.85 5.70 11.53
N PHE A 65 -1.04 4.54 12.15
CA PHE A 65 0.02 3.55 12.27
C PHE A 65 0.08 2.68 11.00
N ILE A 66 1.16 2.79 10.23
CA ILE A 66 1.32 2.10 8.93
C ILE A 66 1.07 0.59 9.00
N PRO A 67 1.54 -0.17 10.00
CA PRO A 67 1.22 -1.58 10.12
C PRO A 67 -0.29 -1.87 10.25
N ASN A 68 -1.08 -0.97 10.83
CA ASN A 68 -2.54 -1.12 10.90
C ASN A 68 -3.18 -0.93 9.53
N ILE A 69 -2.73 0.08 8.75
CA ILE A 69 -3.19 0.28 7.37
C ILE A 69 -2.95 -0.98 6.55
N LEU A 70 -1.72 -1.49 6.56
CA LEU A 70 -1.35 -2.71 5.84
C LEU A 70 -2.13 -3.93 6.31
N LYS A 71 -2.40 -4.07 7.61
CA LYS A 71 -3.23 -5.15 8.15
C LYS A 71 -4.65 -5.10 7.58
N ILE A 72 -5.25 -3.91 7.54
CA ILE A 72 -6.61 -3.70 7.01
C ILE A 72 -6.63 -3.94 5.50
N PHE A 73 -5.73 -3.31 4.74
CA PHE A 73 -5.63 -3.44 3.29
C PHE A 73 -5.44 -4.90 2.89
N LYS A 74 -4.42 -5.58 3.44
CA LYS A 74 -4.12 -6.98 3.10
C LYS A 74 -5.20 -7.94 3.60
N GLY A 75 -5.74 -7.71 4.81
CA GLY A 75 -6.74 -8.60 5.41
C GLY A 75 -8.07 -8.59 4.67
N ILE A 76 -8.65 -7.40 4.47
CA ILE A 76 -9.97 -7.26 3.84
C ILE A 76 -9.89 -7.62 2.35
N SER A 77 -8.86 -7.14 1.63
CA SER A 77 -8.67 -7.47 0.21
C SER A 77 -8.52 -8.97 0.00
N ALA A 78 -7.71 -9.67 0.80
CA ALA A 78 -7.55 -11.12 0.67
C ALA A 78 -8.87 -11.86 0.84
N ARG A 79 -9.64 -11.50 1.88
CA ARG A 79 -10.94 -12.12 2.14
C ARG A 79 -11.90 -11.88 0.98
N LYS A 80 -12.08 -10.63 0.56
CA LYS A 80 -13.02 -10.26 -0.51
C LYS A 80 -12.60 -10.84 -1.86
N LEU A 81 -11.30 -10.87 -2.19
CA LEU A 81 -10.81 -11.50 -3.41
C LEU A 81 -11.04 -13.00 -3.44
N PHE A 82 -10.79 -13.73 -2.35
CA PHE A 82 -11.09 -15.17 -2.33
C PHE A 82 -12.58 -15.50 -2.47
N LEU A 83 -13.47 -14.57 -2.11
CA LEU A 83 -14.91 -14.73 -2.28
C LEU A 83 -15.36 -14.42 -3.71
N LYS A 84 -14.84 -13.34 -4.31
CA LYS A 84 -15.18 -12.91 -5.68
C LYS A 84 -14.49 -13.77 -6.75
N HIS A 85 -13.28 -14.25 -6.47
CA HIS A 85 -12.40 -14.98 -7.38
C HIS A 85 -11.94 -16.30 -6.73
N PRO A 86 -12.84 -17.28 -6.56
CA PRO A 86 -12.52 -18.56 -5.95
C PRO A 86 -11.40 -19.33 -6.70
N GLU A 87 -11.20 -19.08 -7.99
CA GLU A 87 -10.14 -19.64 -8.84
C GLU A 87 -8.72 -19.33 -8.34
N ILE A 88 -8.53 -18.26 -7.56
CA ILE A 88 -7.24 -17.96 -6.93
C ILE A 88 -6.77 -19.11 -6.03
N LYS A 89 -7.72 -19.84 -5.40
CA LYS A 89 -7.41 -20.97 -4.50
C LYS A 89 -6.73 -22.13 -5.22
N ASN A 90 -6.89 -22.26 -6.54
CA ASN A 90 -6.19 -23.27 -7.34
C ASN A 90 -4.68 -23.06 -7.30
N LYS A 91 -4.21 -21.81 -7.16
CA LYS A 91 -2.79 -21.46 -7.06
C LYS A 91 -2.33 -21.25 -5.61
N LEU A 92 -3.26 -21.07 -4.67
CA LEU A 92 -3.01 -20.70 -3.26
C LEU A 92 -3.90 -21.50 -2.29
N TRP A 93 -3.70 -22.81 -2.24
CA TRP A 93 -4.55 -23.77 -1.50
C TRP A 93 -4.55 -23.60 0.03
N ASN A 94 -3.50 -22.99 0.62
CA ASN A 94 -3.42 -22.73 2.06
C ASN A 94 -4.23 -21.49 2.51
N GLY A 95 -5.05 -20.89 1.65
CA GLY A 95 -5.94 -19.79 2.03
C GLY A 95 -5.26 -18.46 2.37
N HIS A 96 -3.97 -18.32 2.05
CA HIS A 96 -3.23 -17.07 2.26
C HIS A 96 -2.91 -16.43 0.92
N LEU A 97 -3.54 -15.28 0.64
CA LEU A 97 -3.30 -14.54 -0.60
C LEU A 97 -1.95 -13.83 -0.58
N TRP A 98 -1.66 -13.12 0.50
CA TRP A 98 -0.50 -12.23 0.58
C TRP A 98 0.68 -12.89 1.29
N ASN A 99 1.89 -12.51 0.88
CA ASN A 99 3.10 -12.70 1.67
C ASN A 99 2.94 -11.93 2.99
N PRO A 100 3.34 -12.48 4.17
CA PRO A 100 3.26 -11.75 5.43
C PRO A 100 4.04 -10.43 5.41
N SER A 101 5.20 -10.40 4.74
CA SER A 101 6.06 -9.23 4.62
C SER A 101 5.48 -8.15 3.71
N TYR A 102 6.03 -6.95 3.85
CA TYR A 102 5.74 -5.78 3.05
C TYR A 102 6.94 -4.83 3.08
N PHE A 103 6.99 -3.91 2.13
CA PHE A 103 7.94 -2.81 2.07
C PHE A 103 7.19 -1.49 2.32
N VAL A 104 7.84 -0.55 3.00
CA VAL A 104 7.36 0.81 3.25
C VAL A 104 8.55 1.75 3.16
N ALA A 105 8.38 2.87 2.44
CA ALA A 105 9.29 4.01 2.46
C ALA A 105 8.49 5.32 2.57
N THR A 106 9.03 6.29 3.31
CA THR A 106 8.49 7.66 3.32
C THR A 106 8.84 8.35 2.01
N VAL A 107 7.90 9.12 1.48
CA VAL A 107 8.09 9.94 0.28
C VAL A 107 8.09 11.41 0.70
N SER A 108 9.10 12.16 0.27
CA SER A 108 9.21 13.60 0.49
C SER A 108 9.56 14.27 -0.83
N GLU A 109 9.05 15.48 -1.04
CA GLU A 109 9.45 16.34 -2.16
C GLU A 109 10.92 16.77 -2.07
N ASN A 110 11.47 16.83 -0.84
CA ASN A 110 12.85 17.18 -0.62
C ASN A 110 13.68 15.92 -0.39
N THR A 111 14.81 15.84 -1.08
CA THR A 111 15.83 14.81 -0.82
C THR A 111 16.44 14.97 0.57
N GLU A 112 16.96 13.88 1.13
CA GLU A 112 17.65 13.91 2.41
C GLU A 112 18.84 14.90 2.39
N GLU A 113 19.56 14.96 1.27
CA GLU A 113 20.67 15.89 1.06
C GLU A 113 20.20 17.35 1.11
N GLN A 114 19.07 17.69 0.48
CA GLN A 114 18.50 19.03 0.53
C GLN A 114 18.10 19.42 1.95
N ILE A 115 17.46 18.50 2.70
CA ILE A 115 17.05 18.73 4.09
C ILE A 115 18.29 18.94 4.98
N LYS A 116 19.32 18.09 4.84
CA LYS A 116 20.58 18.21 5.59
C LYS A 116 21.28 19.54 5.33
N ARG A 117 21.41 19.93 4.05
CA ARG A 117 22.00 21.23 3.67
C ARG A 117 21.21 22.38 4.27
N TYR A 118 19.88 22.34 4.15
CA TYR A 118 19.01 23.36 4.72
C TYR A 118 19.24 23.53 6.23
N ILE A 119 19.25 22.45 7.00
CA ILE A 119 19.48 22.47 8.45
C ILE A 119 20.85 23.07 8.81
N GLN A 120 21.91 22.72 8.07
CA GLN A 120 23.26 23.24 8.32
C GLN A 120 23.35 24.76 8.11
N THR A 121 22.71 25.28 7.06
CA THR A 121 22.70 26.71 6.73
C THR A 121 21.86 27.56 7.69
N GLN A 122 21.00 26.97 8.54
CA GLN A 122 20.17 27.73 9.49
C GLN A 122 21.00 28.47 10.56
N LYS A 123 22.22 28.03 10.87
CA LYS A 123 23.10 28.69 11.86
C LYS A 123 23.88 29.88 11.31
N GLU A 124 23.87 30.07 9.99
CA GLU A 124 24.62 31.12 9.30
C GLU A 124 23.78 32.39 9.07
N ARG A 125 22.52 32.40 9.55
CA ARG A 125 21.64 33.57 9.65
C ARG A 125 21.65 34.14 11.06
#